data_AF-A0A377E277-F1
#
_entry.id   AF-A0A377E277-F1
#
_cell.length_a   1.000
_cell.length_b   1.000
_cell.length_c   1.000
_cell.angle_alpha   90.00
_cell.angle_beta   90.00
_cell.angle_gamma   90.00
#
_symmetry.space_group_name_H-M   'P 1'
#
loop_
_entity.id
_entity.type
_entity.pdbx_description
1 polymer ?
#
loop_
_entity_poly.entity_id
_entity_poly.type
_entity_poly.pdbx_seq_one_letter_code
_entity_poly.pdbx_strand_id
1 'polypeptide(L)'
;MQGGYNIHPLIDALDDAKLAPIAAKALSHTLLMFDNFYDVEEKAKAGNEYAKQVMQSWADAEWFLNRPALAEKLTVTVFKVTGETNTDDLSPAPDAWSRPDIPLHALAMLKKRP
;
A
#
# COMPACT_ATOMS: atom_id res chain seq x y z
N MET A 1 -4.75 -7.12 -2.61
CA MET A 1 -4.04 -7.97 -1.63
C MET A 1 -2.63 -7.46 -1.29
N GLN A 2 -2.25 -6.23 -1.69
CA GLN A 2 -0.96 -5.56 -1.43
C GLN A 2 0.29 -6.23 -2.03
N GLY A 3 0.44 -7.54 -1.90
CA GLY A 3 1.56 -8.34 -2.41
C GLY A 3 1.56 -9.76 -1.83
N GLY A 4 2.55 -10.57 -2.24
CA GLY A 4 2.68 -11.96 -1.82
C GLY A 4 1.94 -12.93 -2.74
N TYR A 5 1.03 -13.74 -2.20
CA TYR A 5 0.38 -14.83 -2.95
C TYR A 5 -0.49 -14.38 -4.15
N ASN A 6 -0.82 -13.09 -4.24
CA ASN A 6 -1.59 -12.56 -5.36
C ASN A 6 -0.74 -12.21 -6.59
N ILE A 7 0.59 -12.24 -6.50
CA ILE A 7 1.47 -11.76 -7.59
C ILE A 7 1.49 -12.74 -8.76
N HIS A 8 1.84 -14.01 -8.51
CA HIS A 8 1.93 -15.02 -9.57
C HIS A 8 0.61 -15.18 -10.36
N PRO A 9 -0.58 -15.30 -9.72
CA PRO A 9 -1.83 -15.38 -10.48
C PRO A 9 -2.11 -14.15 -11.36
N LEU A 10 -1.65 -12.96 -10.96
CA LEU A 10 -1.78 -11.75 -11.78
C LEU A 10 -0.82 -11.75 -12.97
N ILE A 11 0.41 -12.26 -12.79
CA ILE A 11 1.39 -12.39 -13.87
C ILE A 11 0.94 -13.44 -14.89
N ASP A 12 0.40 -14.57 -14.43
CA ASP A 12 -0.16 -15.61 -15.28
C ASP A 12 -1.35 -15.08 -16.10
N ALA A 13 -2.20 -14.27 -15.47
CA ALA A 13 -3.36 -13.65 -16.12
C ALA A 13 -2.99 -12.65 -17.23
N LEU A 14 -1.72 -12.22 -17.37
CA LEU A 14 -1.27 -11.41 -18.50
C LEU A 14 -1.30 -12.18 -19.84
N ASP A 15 -1.37 -13.52 -19.80
CA ASP A 15 -1.43 -14.36 -21.00
C ASP A 15 -2.87 -14.68 -21.42
N ASP A 16 -3.86 -14.35 -20.60
CA ASP A 16 -5.28 -14.54 -20.92
C ASP A 16 -5.87 -13.25 -21.51
N ALA A 17 -6.34 -13.30 -22.76
CA ALA A 17 -6.83 -12.12 -23.48
C ALA A 17 -8.00 -11.39 -22.79
N LYS A 18 -8.80 -12.07 -21.96
CA LYS A 18 -9.93 -11.47 -21.23
C LYS A 18 -9.49 -10.88 -19.89
N LEU A 19 -8.50 -11.48 -19.25
CA LEU A 19 -8.04 -11.07 -17.91
C LEU A 19 -6.85 -10.10 -17.96
N ALA A 20 -6.03 -10.15 -19.00
CA ALA A 20 -4.80 -9.38 -19.12
C ALA A 20 -4.98 -7.87 -18.96
N PRO A 21 -6.03 -7.22 -19.52
CA PRO A 21 -6.26 -5.79 -19.26
C PRO A 21 -6.49 -5.46 -17.78
N ILE A 22 -7.14 -6.36 -17.05
CA ILE A 22 -7.47 -6.20 -15.63
C ILE A 22 -6.22 -6.47 -14.78
N ALA A 23 -5.49 -7.53 -15.11
CA ALA A 23 -4.26 -7.92 -14.44
C ALA A 23 -3.16 -6.86 -14.62
N ALA A 24 -3.00 -6.32 -15.82
CA ALA A 24 -2.07 -5.23 -16.11
C ALA A 24 -2.37 -4.00 -15.23
N LYS A 25 -3.64 -3.58 -15.16
CA LYS A 25 -4.04 -2.48 -14.27
C LYS A 25 -3.74 -2.77 -12.80
N ALA A 26 -3.96 -3.99 -12.33
CA ALA A 26 -3.64 -4.37 -10.95
C ALA A 26 -2.13 -4.34 -10.67
N LEU A 27 -1.31 -4.88 -11.58
CA LEU A 27 0.15 -4.91 -11.46
C LEU A 27 0.78 -3.52 -11.54
N SER A 28 0.25 -2.65 -12.40
CA SER A 28 0.64 -1.23 -12.51
C SER A 28 0.58 -0.47 -11.17
N HIS A 29 -0.34 -0.84 -10.28
CA HIS A 29 -0.49 -0.23 -8.95
C HIS A 29 0.06 -1.09 -7.80
N THR A 30 0.70 -2.23 -8.10
CA THR A 30 1.28 -3.13 -7.09
C THR A 30 2.75 -2.79 -6.85
N LEU A 31 3.10 -2.45 -5.62
CA LEU A 31 4.47 -2.02 -5.26
C LEU A 31 5.37 -3.16 -4.79
N LEU A 32 4.78 -4.19 -4.17
CA LEU A 32 5.51 -5.30 -3.57
C LEU A 32 5.87 -6.37 -4.62
N MET A 33 6.47 -5.94 -5.75
CA MET A 33 6.86 -6.83 -6.84
C MET A 33 8.18 -7.57 -6.55
N PHE A 34 9.15 -6.90 -5.92
CA PHE A 34 10.48 -7.46 -5.63
C PHE A 34 11.06 -8.18 -6.86
N ASP A 35 11.53 -9.42 -6.72
CA ASP A 35 12.10 -10.20 -7.83
C ASP A 35 11.08 -10.59 -8.90
N ASN A 36 9.78 -10.63 -8.59
CA ASN A 36 8.72 -10.91 -9.59
C ASN A 36 8.60 -9.79 -10.65
N PHE A 37 9.32 -8.67 -10.46
CA PHE A 37 9.54 -7.68 -11.50
C PHE A 37 10.12 -8.32 -12.77
N TYR A 38 11.09 -9.22 -12.62
CA TYR A 38 11.79 -9.84 -13.76
C TYR A 38 10.86 -10.75 -14.56
N ASP A 39 9.89 -11.39 -13.93
CA ASP A 39 8.89 -12.23 -14.62
C ASP A 39 8.01 -11.39 -15.56
N VAL A 40 7.65 -10.17 -15.14
CA VAL A 40 6.91 -9.21 -15.98
C VAL A 40 7.81 -8.66 -17.09
N GLU A 41 9.07 -8.35 -16.77
CA GLU A 41 10.05 -7.89 -17.75
C GLU A 41 10.31 -8.94 -18.86
N GLU A 42 10.43 -10.21 -18.48
CA GLU A 42 10.64 -11.32 -19.42
C GLU A 42 9.46 -11.44 -20.39
N LYS A 43 8.21 -11.39 -19.87
CA LYS A 43 7.01 -11.39 -20.72
C LYS A 43 6.96 -10.20 -21.67
N ALA A 44 7.36 -9.02 -21.19
CA ALA A 44 7.43 -7.82 -22.03
C ALA A 44 8.46 -7.99 -23.16
N LYS A 45 9.65 -8.53 -22.86
CA LYS A 45 10.70 -8.85 -23.84
C LYS A 45 10.27 -9.94 -24.82
N ALA A 46 9.45 -10.90 -24.39
CA ALA A 46 8.84 -11.93 -25.23
C ALA A 46 7.69 -11.41 -26.12
N GLY A 47 7.32 -10.13 -26.02
CA GLY A 47 6.33 -9.49 -26.88
C GLY A 47 4.92 -9.38 -26.30
N ASN A 48 4.70 -9.68 -25.01
CA ASN A 48 3.40 -9.46 -24.38
C ASN A 48 3.14 -7.95 -24.20
N GLU A 49 2.19 -7.41 -24.96
CA GLU A 49 1.83 -5.99 -24.95
C GLU A 49 1.29 -5.52 -23.59
N TYR A 50 0.60 -6.39 -22.83
CA TYR A 50 0.12 -6.05 -21.49
C TYR A 50 1.26 -5.98 -20.47
N ALA A 51 2.26 -6.86 -20.59
CA ALA A 51 3.46 -6.77 -19.76
C ALA A 51 4.26 -5.50 -20.08
N LYS A 52 4.38 -5.11 -21.36
CA LYS A 52 4.97 -3.82 -21.75
C LYS A 52 4.21 -2.63 -21.15
N GLN A 53 2.87 -2.67 -21.16
CA GLN A 53 2.04 -1.65 -20.53
C GLN A 53 2.34 -1.52 -19.03
N VAL A 54 2.48 -2.64 -18.31
CA VAL A 54 2.84 -2.63 -16.88
C VAL A 54 4.22 -2.00 -16.66
N MET A 55 5.22 -2.40 -17.45
CA MET A 55 6.57 -1.85 -17.38
C MET A 55 6.60 -0.34 -17.64
N GLN A 56 5.85 0.13 -18.64
CA GLN A 56 5.75 1.55 -18.96
C GLN A 56 5.06 2.33 -17.84
N SER A 57 3.96 1.81 -17.29
CA SER A 57 3.23 2.40 -16.16
C SER A 57 4.11 2.57 -14.91
N TRP A 58 4.98 1.59 -14.62
CA TRP A 58 5.97 1.72 -13.55
C TRP A 58 7.05 2.76 -13.86
N ALA A 59 7.56 2.79 -15.09
CA ALA A 59 8.56 3.76 -15.53
C ALA A 59 8.02 5.21 -15.47
N ASP A 60 6.76 5.40 -15.83
CA ASP A 60 6.05 6.68 -15.77
C ASP A 60 5.58 7.04 -14.34
N ALA A 61 5.89 6.19 -13.36
CA ALA A 61 5.53 6.36 -11.95
C ALA A 61 4.02 6.58 -11.74
N GLU A 62 3.17 5.94 -12.53
CA GLU A 62 1.71 6.09 -12.43
C GLU A 62 1.16 5.66 -11.07
N TRP A 63 1.80 4.70 -10.40
CA TRP A 63 1.47 4.30 -9.02
C TRP A 63 1.59 5.45 -8.02
N PHE A 64 2.45 6.44 -8.30
CA PHE A 64 2.66 7.64 -7.51
C PHE A 64 1.82 8.80 -8.01
N LEU A 65 1.88 9.11 -9.31
CA LEU A 65 1.23 10.28 -9.91
C LEU A 65 -0.30 10.21 -9.89
N ASN A 66 -0.89 9.01 -9.85
CA ASN A 66 -2.33 8.86 -9.71
C ASN A 66 -2.84 9.05 -8.28
N ARG A 67 -1.94 9.24 -7.30
CA ARG A 67 -2.33 9.55 -5.92
C ARG A 67 -2.58 11.06 -5.79
N PRO A 68 -3.55 11.48 -4.98
CA PRO A 68 -3.74 12.89 -4.69
C PRO A 68 -2.45 13.51 -4.14
N ALA A 69 -2.01 14.61 -4.75
CA ALA A 69 -0.92 15.42 -4.22
C ALA A 69 -1.30 16.01 -2.84
N LEU A 70 -0.29 16.33 -2.04
CA LEU A 70 -0.51 17.09 -0.81
C LEU A 70 -1.12 18.45 -1.14
N ALA A 71 -2.24 18.79 -0.49
CA ALA A 71 -2.87 20.09 -0.68
C ALA A 71 -1.94 21.22 -0.20
N GLU A 72 -1.93 22.35 -0.91
CA GLU A 72 -1.14 23.54 -0.54
C GLU A 72 -1.52 24.10 0.85
N LYS A 73 -2.76 23.84 1.28
CA LYS A 73 -3.28 24.24 2.59
C LYS A 73 -4.09 23.12 3.21
N LEU A 74 -3.75 22.77 4.45
CA LEU A 74 -4.53 21.88 5.30
C LEU A 74 -5.28 22.70 6.35
N THR A 75 -6.61 22.59 6.40
CA THR A 75 -7.42 23.16 7.48
C THR A 75 -7.72 22.05 8.48
N VAL A 76 -7.28 22.22 9.73
CA VAL A 76 -7.38 21.19 10.78
C VAL A 76 -7.91 21.80 12.07
N THR A 77 -8.53 20.99 12.93
CA THR A 77 -8.90 21.38 14.30
C THR A 77 -7.83 20.90 15.26
N VAL A 78 -7.39 21.78 16.15
CA VAL A 78 -6.34 21.45 17.13
C VAL A 78 -6.90 20.53 18.22
N PHE A 79 -6.35 19.32 18.31
CA PHE A 79 -6.47 18.46 19.50
C PHE A 79 -5.21 18.65 20.35
N LYS A 80 -5.25 19.59 21.30
CA LYS A 80 -4.09 19.94 22.12
C LYS A 80 -4.00 19.05 23.36
N VAL A 81 -2.85 18.40 23.54
CA VAL A 81 -2.45 17.77 24.80
C VAL A 81 -1.39 18.67 25.45
N THR A 82 -1.63 19.13 26.69
CA THR A 82 -0.72 20.04 27.42
C THR A 82 0.38 19.26 28.15
N GLY A 83 1.60 19.80 28.22
CA GLY A 83 2.74 19.12 28.85
C GLY A 83 3.39 18.08 27.92
N GLU A 84 4.07 17.10 28.51
CA GLU A 84 4.73 16.02 27.77
C GLU A 84 3.72 14.94 27.35
N THR A 85 3.88 14.34 26.19
CA THR A 85 3.16 13.11 25.80
C THR A 85 4.17 11.98 25.66
N ASN A 86 4.10 10.99 26.55
CA ASN A 86 4.92 9.79 26.45
C ASN A 86 4.22 8.76 25.54
N THR A 87 4.98 7.83 24.95
CA THR A 87 4.39 6.72 24.18
C THR A 87 3.54 5.81 25.06
N ASP A 88 3.82 5.68 26.36
CA ASP A 88 2.97 4.93 27.29
C ASP A 88 1.60 5.61 27.50
N ASP A 89 1.49 6.93 27.32
CA ASP A 89 0.20 7.63 27.35
C ASP A 89 -0.65 7.26 26.12
N LEU A 90 -0.02 6.96 24.99
CA LEU A 90 -0.67 6.65 23.71
C LEU A 90 -0.90 5.15 23.50
N SER A 91 0.00 4.31 24.04
CA SER A 91 -0.02 2.84 23.95
C SER A 91 0.47 2.24 25.27
N PRO A 92 -0.41 2.19 26.29
CA PRO A 92 -0.02 1.82 27.64
C PRO A 92 0.51 0.38 27.73
N ALA A 93 1.55 0.16 28.54
CA ALA A 93 2.14 -1.15 28.76
C ALA A 93 1.15 -2.25 29.21
N PRO A 94 0.17 -1.99 30.11
CA PRO A 94 -0.83 -3.01 30.50
C PRO A 94 -1.73 -3.49 29.35
N ASP A 95 -1.80 -2.73 28.26
CA ASP A 95 -2.64 -3.00 27.08
C ASP A 95 -1.79 -3.49 25.89
N ALA A 96 -0.50 -3.81 26.11
CA ALA A 96 0.39 -4.27 25.06
C ALA A 96 -0.10 -5.54 24.34
N TRP A 97 -0.89 -6.36 25.04
CA TRP A 97 -1.50 -7.59 24.49
C TRP A 97 -2.50 -7.31 23.37
N SER A 98 -3.14 -6.13 23.36
CA SER A 98 -4.13 -5.76 22.33
C SER A 98 -3.52 -5.03 21.14
N ARG A 99 -2.23 -4.67 21.17
CA ARG A 99 -1.55 -3.93 20.08
C ARG A 99 -1.79 -4.47 18.65
N PRO A 100 -1.85 -5.79 18.41
CA PRO A 100 -2.13 -6.31 17.06
C PRO A 100 -3.55 -5.98 16.56
N ASP A 101 -4.51 -5.74 17.46
CA ASP A 101 -5.87 -5.32 17.16
C ASP A 101 -5.96 -3.79 17.27
N ILE A 102 -5.74 -3.11 16.15
CA ILE A 102 -5.65 -1.64 16.10
C ILE A 102 -6.91 -0.95 16.65
N PRO A 103 -8.15 -1.29 16.23
CA PRO A 103 -9.35 -0.68 16.79
C PRO A 103 -9.52 -0.90 18.29
N LEU A 104 -9.25 -2.11 18.80
CA LEU A 104 -9.37 -2.40 20.23
C LEU A 104 -8.33 -1.65 21.05
N HIS A 105 -7.06 -1.66 20.61
CA HIS A 105 -5.96 -1.02 21.33
C HIS A 105 -6.13 0.50 21.39
N ALA A 106 -6.69 1.11 20.34
CA ALA A 106 -6.93 2.56 20.28
C ALA A 106 -7.85 3.07 21.40
N LEU A 107 -8.73 2.21 21.97
CA LEU A 107 -9.58 2.56 23.11
C LEU A 107 -8.78 2.84 24.40
N ALA A 108 -7.52 2.41 24.46
CA ALA A 108 -6.64 2.65 25.60
C ALA A 108 -5.81 3.95 25.48
N MET A 109 -5.82 4.61 24.32
CA MET A 109 -5.09 5.86 24.09
C MET A 109 -5.57 6.95 25.06
N LEU A 110 -4.62 7.56 25.78
CA LEU A 110 -4.85 8.62 26.78
C LEU A 110 -5.74 8.23 27.98
N LYS A 111 -6.01 6.93 28.21
CA LYS A 111 -6.99 6.49 29.24
C LYS A 111 -6.64 6.85 30.70
N LYS A 112 -5.37 7.13 31.00
CA LYS A 112 -4.87 7.44 32.35
C LYS A 112 -4.56 8.92 32.57
N ARG A 113 -4.75 9.76 31.55
CA ARG A 113 -4.45 11.19 31.64
C ARG A 113 -5.71 11.93 32.08
N PRO A 114 -5.66 12.72 33.16
CA PRO A 114 -6.79 13.54 33.61
C PRO A 114 -7.11 14.67 32.63
#